data_AF-M4SWK0-F1
#
_entry.id   AF-M4SWK0-F1
#
_cell.length_a   1.000
_cell.length_b   1.000
_cell.length_c   1.000
_cell.angle_alpha   90.00
_cell.angle_beta   90.00
_cell.angle_gamma   90.00
#
_symmetry.space_group_name_H-M   'P 1'
#
loop_
_entity.id
_entity.type
_entity.pdbx_description
1 polymer ?
#
loop_
_entity_poly.entity_id
_entity_poly.type
_entity_poly.pdbx_seq_one_letter_code
_entity_poly.pdbx_strand_id
1 'polypeptide(L)'
;MFHAGICLLLLAITTAHRGESAIAENSNERPRAALCSIIAIGGPRAKLPTAAKKEKPVALEGLLELNTTIASAEWLDIFRDEKNKEQARDYAQDKMPKETDWDQRWATWKAHAAKVLKASDHQNLKQKHKVDKLTAKQLKAYRRQVQQLAAEAEETYNEALKEALADHITDETAIQKAINQAIYSSDGEPTTPFTDTKPFGDASGGNRQTLCESGTGKNKATNALAWLVCICAYSFSSSRAGRENRLKERRKGRERKRCDTTGRSE
;
A
#
# COMPACT_ATOMS: atom_id res chain seq x y z
N MET A 1 -16.51 -4.49 10.30
CA MET A 1 -15.78 -4.18 11.56
C MET A 1 -15.20 -2.76 11.59
N PHE A 2 -14.72 -2.20 10.46
CA PHE A 2 -14.21 -0.81 10.39
C PHE A 2 -15.21 0.32 10.72
N HIS A 3 -16.52 0.10 10.50
CA HIS A 3 -17.55 1.10 10.81
C HIS A 3 -17.77 1.31 12.32
N ALA A 4 -17.45 0.31 13.16
CA ALA A 4 -17.63 0.40 14.61
C ALA A 4 -16.51 1.20 15.29
N GLY A 5 -15.29 1.14 14.76
CA GLY A 5 -14.13 1.87 15.33
C GLY A 5 -14.18 3.37 15.12
N ILE A 6 -14.75 3.84 14.01
CA ILE A 6 -14.87 5.27 13.68
C ILE A 6 -15.91 5.96 14.61
N CYS A 7 -16.99 5.28 14.98
CA CYS A 7 -17.99 5.81 15.91
C CYS A 7 -17.43 6.04 17.32
N LEU A 8 -16.53 5.17 17.80
CA LEU A 8 -15.93 5.28 19.13
C LEU A 8 -14.98 6.48 19.27
N LEU A 9 -14.25 6.83 18.20
CA LEU A 9 -13.37 8.00 18.17
C LEU A 9 -14.14 9.33 18.16
N LEU A 10 -15.33 9.37 17.54
CA LEU A 10 -16.17 10.56 17.51
C LEU A 10 -16.94 10.79 18.82
N LEU A 11 -17.32 9.73 19.53
CA LEU A 11 -18.02 9.80 20.83
C LEU A 11 -17.16 10.38 21.96
N ALA A 12 -15.83 10.26 21.90
CA ALA A 12 -14.94 10.83 22.90
C ALA A 12 -14.85 12.37 22.85
N ILE A 13 -15.27 13.00 21.74
CA ILE A 13 -15.10 14.44 21.52
C ILE A 13 -16.30 15.25 22.07
N THR A 14 -17.43 14.62 22.40
CA THR A 14 -18.68 15.33 22.73
C THR A 14 -18.94 15.58 24.22
N THR A 15 -18.08 15.10 25.13
CA THR A 15 -18.29 15.26 26.58
C THR A 15 -17.56 16.46 27.17
N ALA A 16 -17.99 17.68 26.80
CA ALA A 16 -17.83 18.87 27.66
C ALA A 16 -18.57 20.10 27.10
N HIS A 17 -19.90 20.13 27.09
CA HIS A 17 -20.65 21.38 26.88
C HIS A 17 -21.61 21.63 28.05
N ARG A 18 -21.14 22.40 29.03
CA ARG A 18 -22.00 23.18 29.93
C ARG A 18 -21.60 24.66 29.80
N GLY A 19 -22.58 25.50 29.47
CA GLY A 19 -22.62 26.93 29.82
C GLY A 19 -21.71 27.89 29.03
N GLU A 20 -22.36 28.64 28.13
CA GLU A 20 -22.07 30.04 27.73
C GLU A 20 -20.78 30.41 26.95
N SER A 21 -20.99 31.37 26.03
CA SER A 21 -20.05 32.18 25.23
C SER A 21 -19.82 31.70 23.79
N ALA A 22 -19.78 32.67 22.86
CA ALA A 22 -19.38 32.45 21.49
C ALA A 22 -18.06 31.64 21.44
N ILE A 23 -17.96 30.68 20.50
CA ILE A 23 -16.72 29.93 20.26
C ILE A 23 -15.60 30.94 20.04
N ALA A 24 -14.69 31.05 21.01
CA ALA A 24 -13.57 31.98 20.95
C ALA A 24 -12.60 31.56 19.85
N GLU A 25 -11.80 32.51 19.38
CA GLU A 25 -10.73 32.22 18.43
C GLU A 25 -9.87 31.05 18.95
N ASN A 26 -9.54 30.10 18.06
CA ASN A 26 -8.77 28.89 18.36
C ASN A 26 -9.40 27.86 19.32
N SER A 27 -10.66 28.01 19.75
CA SER A 27 -11.32 26.99 20.60
C SER A 27 -11.39 25.59 19.95
N ASN A 28 -11.30 25.53 18.62
CA ASN A 28 -11.30 24.29 17.84
C ASN A 28 -9.90 23.92 17.31
N GLU A 29 -8.82 24.46 17.87
CA GLU A 29 -7.45 24.26 17.35
C GLU A 29 -7.04 22.78 17.30
N ARG A 30 -7.35 22.01 18.35
CA ARG A 30 -6.99 20.60 18.47
C ARG A 30 -7.76 19.73 17.47
N PRO A 31 -9.12 19.78 17.42
CA PRO A 31 -9.86 19.03 16.40
C PRO A 31 -9.54 19.50 14.97
N ARG A 32 -9.22 20.79 14.78
CA ARG A 32 -8.73 21.31 13.49
C ARG A 32 -7.40 20.67 13.10
N ALA A 33 -6.42 20.65 14.00
CA ALA A 33 -5.11 20.05 13.72
C ALA A 33 -5.24 18.57 13.35
N ALA A 34 -6.05 17.81 14.10
CA ALA A 34 -6.31 16.40 13.81
C ALA A 34 -6.94 16.19 12.43
N LEU A 35 -7.98 16.97 12.08
CA LEU A 35 -8.62 16.88 10.78
C LEU A 35 -7.68 17.31 9.64
N CYS A 36 -6.85 18.32 9.84
CA CYS A 36 -5.83 18.71 8.87
C CYS A 36 -4.80 17.59 8.63
N SER A 37 -4.36 16.87 9.67
CA SER A 37 -3.47 15.72 9.52
C SER A 37 -4.10 14.57 8.74
N ILE A 38 -5.40 14.33 8.94
CA ILE A 38 -6.17 13.32 8.19
C ILE A 38 -6.34 13.75 6.72
N ILE A 39 -6.64 15.03 6.46
CA ILE A 39 -6.76 15.53 5.08
C ILE A 39 -5.41 15.54 4.37
N ALA A 40 -4.31 15.74 5.10
CA ALA A 40 -2.96 15.80 4.54
C ALA A 40 -2.50 14.49 3.87
N ILE A 41 -3.12 13.35 4.19
CA ILE A 41 -2.82 12.05 3.57
C ILE A 41 -3.68 11.75 2.32
N GLY A 42 -4.60 12.65 1.95
CA GLY A 42 -5.46 12.51 0.77
C GLY A 42 -4.72 12.62 -0.58
N GLY A 43 -5.44 12.42 -1.67
CA GLY A 43 -4.90 12.40 -3.02
C GLY A 43 -3.94 11.22 -3.23
N PRO A 44 -2.83 11.40 -3.97
CA PRO A 44 -1.88 10.34 -4.27
C PRO A 44 -0.85 10.10 -3.14
N ARG A 45 -1.02 10.76 -1.98
CA ARG A 45 -0.02 10.82 -0.90
C ARG A 45 0.04 9.55 -0.05
N ALA A 46 -1.04 8.78 0.03
CA ALA A 46 -1.04 7.48 0.67
C ALA A 46 -0.33 6.44 -0.21
N LYS A 47 0.74 5.84 0.34
CA LYS A 47 1.56 4.83 -0.34
C LYS A 47 1.57 3.55 0.47
N LEU A 48 1.52 2.43 -0.23
CA LEU A 48 1.89 1.16 0.38
C LEU A 48 3.42 1.11 0.46
N PRO A 49 4.01 0.63 1.57
CA PRO A 49 5.37 0.13 1.50
C PRO A 49 5.39 -0.91 0.37
N THR A 50 6.37 -0.80 -0.53
CA THR A 50 6.43 -1.63 -1.75
C THR A 50 6.29 -3.09 -1.35
N ALA A 51 5.13 -3.69 -1.64
CA ALA A 51 4.93 -5.11 -1.45
C ALA A 51 6.07 -5.79 -2.21
N ALA A 52 6.88 -6.59 -1.50
CA ALA A 52 7.99 -7.29 -2.11
C ALA A 52 7.48 -7.97 -3.38
N LYS A 53 8.06 -7.62 -4.53
CA LYS A 53 7.63 -8.18 -5.81
C LYS A 53 7.57 -9.69 -5.67
N LYS A 54 6.51 -10.31 -6.17
CA LYS A 54 6.31 -11.78 -6.18
C LYS A 54 7.39 -12.54 -6.97
N GLU A 55 8.35 -11.85 -7.57
CA GLU A 55 9.45 -12.43 -8.32
C GLU A 55 10.41 -13.18 -7.39
N LYS A 56 10.81 -14.39 -7.79
CA LYS A 56 11.82 -15.16 -7.07
C LYS A 56 13.13 -14.35 -7.04
N PRO A 57 13.76 -14.12 -5.87
CA PRO A 57 15.00 -13.37 -5.80
C PRO A 57 16.09 -13.96 -6.70
N VAL A 58 16.84 -13.11 -7.41
CA VAL A 58 17.94 -13.53 -8.30
C VAL A 58 18.98 -14.40 -7.56
N ALA A 59 19.24 -14.10 -6.29
CA ALA A 59 20.14 -14.87 -5.45
C ALA A 59 19.62 -16.30 -5.19
N LEU A 60 18.32 -16.46 -4.93
CA LEU A 60 17.70 -17.77 -4.74
C LEU A 60 17.74 -18.57 -6.05
N GLU A 61 17.40 -17.95 -7.18
CA GLU A 61 17.48 -18.59 -8.50
C GLU A 61 18.91 -19.05 -8.82
N GLY A 62 19.92 -18.22 -8.53
CA GLY A 62 21.32 -18.57 -8.69
C GLY A 62 21.77 -19.73 -7.79
N LEU A 63 21.30 -19.78 -6.55
CA LEU A 63 21.62 -20.85 -5.60
C LEU A 63 20.99 -22.18 -6.00
N LEU A 64 19.73 -22.18 -6.44
CA LEU A 64 19.05 -23.38 -6.96
C LEU A 64 19.74 -23.89 -8.23
N GLU A 65 20.14 -22.99 -9.13
CA GLU A 65 20.89 -23.34 -10.33
C GLU A 65 22.28 -23.94 -10.02
N LEU A 66 23.01 -23.36 -9.06
CA LEU A 66 24.28 -23.91 -8.58
C LEU A 66 24.08 -25.32 -8.00
N ASN A 67 23.08 -25.49 -7.12
CA ASN A 67 22.76 -26.77 -6.49
C ASN A 67 22.53 -27.87 -7.54
N THR A 68 21.75 -27.58 -8.58
CA THR A 68 21.51 -28.52 -9.68
C THR A 68 22.75 -28.73 -10.55
N THR A 69 23.55 -27.69 -10.80
CA THR A 69 24.80 -27.77 -11.59
C THR A 69 25.82 -28.73 -10.96
N ILE A 70 25.92 -28.77 -9.64
CA ILE A 70 26.86 -29.64 -8.92
C ILE A 70 26.24 -30.96 -8.45
N ALA A 71 24.98 -31.22 -8.80
CA ALA A 71 24.28 -32.44 -8.47
C ALA A 71 25.01 -33.68 -9.01
N SER A 72 24.72 -34.84 -8.43
CA SER A 72 25.31 -36.09 -8.90
C SER A 72 24.65 -36.53 -10.21
N ALA A 73 25.35 -37.35 -11.01
CA ALA A 73 24.78 -37.89 -12.23
C ALA A 73 23.54 -38.74 -11.93
N GLU A 74 23.59 -39.54 -10.85
CA GLU A 74 22.49 -40.37 -10.38
C GLU A 74 21.26 -39.54 -10.03
N TRP A 75 21.45 -38.35 -9.44
CA TRP A 75 20.35 -37.44 -9.15
C TRP A 75 19.77 -36.83 -10.44
N LEU A 76 20.60 -36.39 -11.37
CA LEU A 76 20.13 -35.82 -12.64
C LEU A 76 19.40 -36.86 -13.50
N ASP A 77 19.80 -38.12 -13.43
CA ASP A 77 19.16 -39.22 -14.14
C ASP A 77 17.71 -39.44 -13.73
N ILE A 78 17.34 -39.08 -12.50
CA ILE A 78 15.94 -39.10 -12.04
C ILE A 78 15.08 -38.17 -12.89
N PHE A 79 15.63 -37.10 -13.45
CA PHE A 79 14.89 -36.15 -14.26
C PHE A 79 14.93 -36.46 -15.75
N ARG A 80 15.80 -37.37 -16.23
CA ARG A 80 15.93 -37.61 -17.67
C ARG A 80 14.73 -38.36 -18.22
N ASP A 81 14.27 -37.93 -19.39
CA ASP A 81 13.31 -38.70 -20.18
C ASP A 81 13.92 -40.03 -20.67
N GLU A 82 13.06 -41.02 -20.87
CA GLU A 82 13.49 -42.36 -21.30
C GLU A 82 13.91 -42.38 -22.77
N LYS A 83 13.25 -41.59 -23.62
CA LYS A 83 13.48 -41.52 -25.07
C LYS A 83 14.50 -40.45 -25.42
N ASN A 84 14.48 -39.32 -24.72
CA ASN A 84 15.45 -38.23 -24.93
C ASN A 84 16.13 -37.82 -23.62
N LYS A 85 17.35 -38.34 -23.40
CA LYS A 85 18.12 -38.08 -22.18
C LYS A 85 18.51 -36.61 -21.98
N GLU A 86 18.42 -35.76 -23.00
CA GLU A 86 18.66 -34.31 -22.87
C GLU A 86 17.42 -33.53 -22.41
N GLN A 87 16.26 -34.18 -22.30
CA GLN A 87 15.00 -33.57 -21.86
C GLN A 87 14.58 -34.06 -20.48
N ALA A 88 13.88 -33.19 -19.74
CA ALA A 88 13.37 -33.51 -18.42
C ALA A 88 11.99 -34.18 -18.50
N ARG A 89 11.81 -35.32 -17.83
CA ARG A 89 10.55 -36.05 -17.78
C ARG A 89 9.51 -35.40 -16.86
N ASP A 90 8.25 -35.78 -17.07
CA ASP A 90 7.15 -35.45 -16.17
C ASP A 90 7.21 -36.27 -14.88
N TYR A 91 6.50 -35.76 -13.86
CA TYR A 91 6.36 -36.45 -12.59
C TYR A 91 5.55 -37.74 -12.77
N ALA A 92 6.04 -38.83 -12.21
CA ALA A 92 5.40 -40.14 -12.28
C ALA A 92 5.44 -40.78 -10.89
N GLN A 93 4.34 -40.67 -10.15
CA GLN A 93 4.25 -41.05 -8.73
C GLN A 93 4.61 -42.53 -8.49
N ASP A 94 4.27 -43.41 -9.44
CA ASP A 94 4.59 -44.84 -9.43
C ASP A 94 6.10 -45.13 -9.48
N LYS A 95 6.89 -44.17 -9.98
CA LYS A 95 8.35 -44.24 -10.10
C LYS A 95 9.09 -43.51 -8.96
N MET A 96 8.39 -43.05 -7.92
CA MET A 96 8.96 -42.26 -6.83
C MET A 96 8.87 -42.97 -5.48
N PRO A 97 9.80 -42.68 -4.55
CA PRO A 97 9.68 -43.14 -3.18
C PRO A 97 8.37 -42.64 -2.54
N LYS A 98 7.69 -43.53 -1.81
CA LYS A 98 6.51 -43.18 -1.00
C LYS A 98 6.92 -42.26 0.17
N GLU A 99 5.98 -41.46 0.65
CA GLU A 99 6.16 -40.57 1.82
C GLU A 99 7.23 -39.47 1.64
N THR A 100 7.27 -38.86 0.45
CA THR A 100 8.17 -37.74 0.13
C THR A 100 7.40 -36.51 -0.31
N ASP A 101 8.01 -35.33 -0.18
CA ASP A 101 7.50 -34.02 -0.64
C ASP A 101 7.81 -33.75 -2.13
N TRP A 102 8.12 -34.81 -2.89
CA TRP A 102 8.65 -34.67 -4.24
C TRP A 102 7.62 -34.10 -5.21
N ASP A 103 6.33 -34.39 -5.03
CA ASP A 103 5.26 -33.83 -5.84
C ASP A 103 5.24 -32.29 -5.78
N GLN A 104 5.41 -31.72 -4.59
CA GLN A 104 5.43 -30.27 -4.36
C GLN A 104 6.68 -29.61 -4.96
N ARG A 105 7.80 -30.31 -4.95
CA ARG A 105 9.11 -29.76 -5.38
C ARG A 105 9.47 -30.09 -6.82
N TRP A 106 8.79 -31.06 -7.43
CA TRP A 106 9.14 -31.59 -8.74
C TRP A 106 9.17 -30.51 -9.81
N ALA A 107 8.18 -29.63 -9.86
CA ALA A 107 8.11 -28.59 -10.87
C ALA A 107 9.36 -27.69 -10.85
N THR A 108 9.78 -27.25 -9.67
CA THR A 108 11.00 -26.45 -9.49
C THR A 108 12.24 -27.25 -9.86
N TRP A 109 12.40 -28.46 -9.30
CA TRP A 109 13.57 -29.30 -9.59
C TRP A 109 13.69 -29.67 -11.07
N LYS A 110 12.58 -30.04 -11.72
CA LYS A 110 12.51 -30.34 -13.15
C LYS A 110 12.97 -29.14 -13.98
N ALA A 111 12.50 -27.93 -13.65
CA ALA A 111 12.88 -26.71 -14.36
C ALA A 111 14.40 -26.44 -14.25
N HIS A 112 15.00 -26.61 -13.07
CA HIS A 112 16.45 -26.44 -12.92
C HIS A 112 17.24 -27.59 -13.54
N ALA A 113 16.76 -28.84 -13.44
CA ALA A 113 17.41 -30.01 -14.02
C ALA A 113 17.47 -29.89 -15.54
N ALA A 114 16.38 -29.46 -16.19
CA ALA A 114 16.32 -29.25 -17.63
C ALA A 114 17.45 -28.35 -18.16
N LYS A 115 17.95 -27.40 -17.36
CA LYS A 115 19.06 -26.50 -17.74
C LYS A 115 20.42 -27.20 -17.82
N VAL A 116 20.59 -28.37 -17.19
CA VAL A 116 21.88 -29.09 -17.09
C VAL A 116 21.85 -30.48 -17.74
N LEU A 117 20.70 -30.94 -18.27
CA LEU A 117 20.63 -32.29 -18.84
C LEU A 117 21.43 -32.43 -20.14
N LYS A 118 21.52 -31.35 -20.93
CA LYS A 118 22.38 -31.28 -22.12
C LYS A 118 23.82 -30.97 -21.73
N ALA A 119 24.77 -31.73 -22.27
CA ALA A 119 26.18 -31.64 -21.86
C ALA A 119 26.81 -30.26 -22.10
N SER A 120 26.50 -29.61 -23.23
CA SER A 120 26.97 -28.23 -23.52
C SER A 120 26.49 -27.24 -22.48
N ASP A 121 25.22 -27.35 -22.10
CA ASP A 121 24.55 -26.39 -21.22
C ASP A 121 25.02 -26.59 -19.78
N HIS A 122 25.23 -27.85 -19.38
CA HIS A 122 25.87 -28.17 -18.11
C HIS A 122 27.27 -27.58 -18.00
N GLN A 123 28.08 -27.68 -19.05
CA GLN A 123 29.42 -27.11 -19.05
C GLN A 123 29.41 -25.59 -18.97
N ASN A 124 28.50 -24.93 -19.71
CA ASN A 124 28.32 -23.48 -19.64
C ASN A 124 27.91 -23.03 -18.23
N LEU A 125 27.02 -23.77 -17.57
CA LEU A 125 26.62 -23.48 -16.19
C LEU A 125 27.74 -23.71 -15.18
N LYS A 126 28.57 -24.74 -15.38
CA LYS A 126 29.77 -24.92 -14.55
C LYS A 126 30.74 -23.74 -14.66
N GLN A 127 30.93 -23.20 -15.86
CA GLN A 127 31.75 -22.01 -16.07
C GLN A 127 31.12 -20.76 -15.44
N LYS A 128 29.81 -20.55 -15.64
CA LYS A 128 29.04 -19.45 -15.01
C LYS A 128 29.24 -19.43 -13.50
N HIS A 129 29.14 -20.60 -12.87
CA HIS A 129 29.29 -20.79 -11.42
C HIS A 129 30.74 -20.93 -10.96
N LYS A 130 31.72 -20.88 -11.87
CA LYS A 130 33.16 -21.03 -11.60
C LYS A 130 33.52 -22.35 -10.90
N VAL A 131 32.79 -23.41 -11.23
CA VAL A 131 32.99 -24.77 -10.71
C VAL A 131 33.52 -25.76 -11.76
N ASP A 132 33.78 -25.29 -12.98
CA ASP A 132 34.30 -26.07 -14.11
C ASP A 132 35.69 -26.66 -13.86
N LYS A 133 36.50 -25.99 -13.02
CA LYS A 133 37.84 -26.46 -12.64
C LYS A 133 37.86 -27.38 -11.42
N LEU A 134 36.72 -27.59 -10.76
CA LEU A 134 36.64 -28.45 -9.59
C LEU A 134 36.54 -29.92 -10.00
N THR A 135 37.29 -30.77 -9.30
CA THR A 135 37.18 -32.23 -9.45
C THR A 135 35.83 -32.72 -8.94
N ALA A 136 35.40 -33.89 -9.42
CA ALA A 136 34.18 -34.54 -8.91
C ALA A 136 34.20 -34.75 -7.38
N LYS A 137 35.38 -35.02 -6.80
CA LYS A 137 35.57 -35.16 -5.34
C LYS A 137 35.33 -33.83 -4.61
N GLN A 138 35.86 -32.72 -5.14
CA GLN A 138 35.64 -31.39 -4.58
C GLN A 138 34.17 -30.99 -4.67
N LEU A 139 33.52 -31.19 -5.83
CA LEU A 139 32.09 -30.93 -5.99
C LEU A 139 31.24 -31.74 -5.01
N LYS A 140 31.57 -33.03 -4.83
CA LYS A 140 30.88 -33.90 -3.87
C LYS A 140 31.03 -33.39 -2.43
N ALA A 141 32.17 -32.80 -2.07
CA ALA A 141 32.39 -32.25 -0.74
C ALA A 141 31.50 -31.03 -0.45
N TYR A 142 31.26 -30.17 -1.44
CA TYR A 142 30.42 -28.98 -1.29
C TYR A 142 28.92 -29.23 -1.48
N ARG A 143 28.55 -30.30 -2.19
CA ARG A 143 27.16 -30.61 -2.54
C ARG A 143 26.20 -30.55 -1.35
N ARG A 144 26.57 -31.15 -0.22
CA ARG A 144 25.72 -31.18 0.98
C ARG A 144 25.43 -29.77 1.50
N GLN A 145 26.45 -28.91 1.56
CA GLN A 145 26.31 -27.54 2.06
C GLN A 145 25.44 -26.69 1.12
N VAL A 146 25.69 -26.77 -0.19
CA VAL A 146 24.89 -26.05 -1.20
C VAL A 146 23.44 -26.53 -1.21
N GLN A 147 23.22 -27.84 -1.05
CA GLN A 147 21.86 -28.41 -0.97
C GLN A 147 21.11 -27.91 0.26
N GLN A 148 21.77 -27.85 1.43
CA GLN A 148 21.17 -27.33 2.65
C GLN A 148 20.80 -25.85 2.50
N LEU A 149 21.72 -25.01 2.02
CA LEU A 149 21.47 -23.60 1.78
C LEU A 149 20.34 -23.38 0.77
N ALA A 150 20.31 -24.17 -0.31
CA ALA A 150 19.27 -24.08 -1.33
C ALA A 150 17.89 -24.45 -0.78
N ALA A 151 17.81 -25.48 0.06
CA ALA A 151 16.56 -25.89 0.69
C ALA A 151 16.05 -24.84 1.69
N GLU A 152 16.92 -24.33 2.56
CA GLU A 152 16.56 -23.30 3.55
C GLU A 152 16.11 -22.00 2.88
N ALA A 153 16.81 -21.57 1.83
CA ALA A 153 16.44 -20.37 1.09
C ALA A 153 15.13 -20.53 0.29
N GLU A 154 14.85 -21.73 -0.24
CA GLU A 154 13.60 -22.05 -0.91
C GLU A 154 12.43 -22.08 0.09
N GLU A 155 12.63 -22.68 1.27
CA GLU A 155 11.64 -22.71 2.36
C GLU A 155 11.31 -21.31 2.86
N THR A 156 12.35 -20.51 3.18
CA THR A 156 12.20 -19.11 3.61
C THR A 156 11.42 -18.28 2.58
N TYR A 157 11.72 -18.46 1.29
CA TYR A 157 10.99 -17.77 0.22
C TYR A 157 9.52 -18.20 0.15
N ASN A 158 9.25 -19.50 0.29
CA ASN A 158 7.88 -20.02 0.27
C ASN A 158 7.08 -19.56 1.50
N GLU A 159 7.70 -19.43 2.68
CA GLU A 159 7.08 -18.85 3.87
C GLU A 159 6.78 -17.36 3.67
N ALA A 160 7.74 -16.60 3.17
CA ALA A 160 7.54 -15.18 2.84
C ALA A 160 6.41 -14.98 1.82
N LEU A 161 6.26 -15.88 0.84
CA LEU A 161 5.13 -15.85 -0.10
C LEU A 161 3.78 -16.12 0.59
N LYS A 162 3.72 -17.07 1.53
CA LYS A 162 2.49 -17.36 2.29
C LYS A 162 2.06 -16.15 3.12
N GLU A 163 3.00 -15.48 3.76
CA GLU A 163 2.74 -14.24 4.51
C GLU A 163 2.32 -13.09 3.59
N ALA A 164 3.00 -12.91 2.45
CA ALA A 164 2.66 -11.89 1.46
C ALA A 164 1.29 -12.11 0.79
N LEU A 165 0.81 -13.36 0.73
CA LEU A 165 -0.54 -13.70 0.26
C LEU A 165 -1.64 -13.40 1.30
N ALA A 166 -1.27 -13.23 2.57
CA ALA A 166 -2.21 -13.01 3.67
C ALA A 166 -2.57 -11.51 3.89
N ASP A 167 -1.82 -10.57 3.31
CA ASP A 167 -2.10 -9.14 3.48
C ASP A 167 -3.12 -8.62 2.45
N HIS A 168 -4.29 -8.27 2.96
CA HIS A 168 -5.48 -7.85 2.23
C HIS A 168 -5.39 -6.51 1.48
N ILE A 169 -4.19 -5.94 1.30
CA ILE A 169 -4.08 -4.73 0.49
C ILE A 169 -2.82 -4.73 -0.39
N THR A 170 -2.99 -5.29 -1.58
CA THR A 170 -1.97 -5.34 -2.63
C THR A 170 -2.14 -4.24 -3.69
N ASP A 171 -3.21 -3.43 -3.61
CA ASP A 171 -3.54 -2.39 -4.58
C ASP A 171 -3.48 -1.02 -3.92
N GLU A 172 -2.41 -0.27 -4.21
CA GLU A 172 -2.23 1.10 -3.77
C GLU A 172 -3.37 2.00 -4.26
N THR A 173 -3.92 1.73 -5.45
CA THR A 173 -5.05 2.48 -6.02
C THR A 173 -6.30 2.30 -5.18
N ALA A 174 -6.56 1.07 -4.71
CA ALA A 174 -7.70 0.77 -3.85
C ALA A 174 -7.60 1.48 -2.50
N ILE A 175 -6.39 1.57 -1.91
CA ILE A 175 -6.15 2.34 -0.68
C ILE A 175 -6.35 3.82 -0.91
N GLN A 176 -5.76 4.38 -1.97
CA GLN A 176 -5.89 5.78 -2.30
C GLN A 176 -7.37 6.14 -2.49
N LYS A 177 -8.12 5.31 -3.22
CA LYS A 177 -9.56 5.48 -3.38
C LYS A 177 -10.31 5.40 -2.04
N ALA A 178 -10.01 4.43 -1.18
CA ALA A 178 -10.65 4.32 0.13
C ALA A 178 -10.37 5.54 1.03
N ILE A 179 -9.13 6.01 1.06
CA ILE A 179 -8.71 7.20 1.82
C ILE A 179 -9.37 8.45 1.24
N ASN A 180 -9.40 8.61 -0.08
CA ASN A 180 -10.04 9.74 -0.74
C ASN A 180 -11.56 9.74 -0.52
N GLN A 181 -12.21 8.58 -0.47
CA GLN A 181 -13.62 8.47 -0.14
C GLN A 181 -13.88 8.93 1.31
N ALA A 182 -13.03 8.54 2.26
CA ALA A 182 -13.14 8.96 3.66
C ALA A 182 -12.85 10.46 3.88
N ILE A 183 -12.01 11.08 3.04
CA ILE A 183 -11.63 12.49 3.17
C ILE A 183 -12.56 13.41 2.38
N TYR A 184 -12.88 13.04 1.13
CA TYR A 184 -13.53 13.90 0.14
C TYR A 184 -14.88 13.37 -0.35
N SER A 185 -15.26 12.13 -0.01
CA SER A 185 -16.38 11.41 -0.65
C SER A 185 -16.22 11.30 -2.17
N SER A 186 -14.98 11.12 -2.62
CA SER A 186 -14.57 11.04 -4.02
C SER A 186 -13.44 10.03 -4.17
N ASP A 187 -13.27 9.46 -5.35
CA ASP A 187 -12.18 8.51 -5.63
C ASP A 187 -10.80 9.18 -5.65
N GLY A 188 -10.76 10.51 -5.81
CA GLY A 188 -9.56 11.32 -5.86
C GLY A 188 -9.70 12.65 -5.13
N GLU A 189 -8.56 13.32 -4.89
CA GLU A 189 -8.53 14.69 -4.38
C GLU A 189 -9.19 15.65 -5.40
N PRO A 190 -10.19 16.44 -4.98
CA PRO A 190 -10.83 17.41 -5.86
C PRO A 190 -9.85 18.46 -6.37
N THR A 191 -9.90 18.75 -7.68
CA THR A 191 -9.03 19.73 -8.34
C THR A 191 -9.61 21.15 -8.37
N THR A 192 -10.89 21.30 -8.01
CA THR A 192 -11.59 22.58 -8.00
C THR A 192 -11.70 23.16 -6.58
N PRO A 193 -11.71 24.49 -6.43
CA PRO A 193 -12.00 25.13 -5.15
C PRO A 193 -13.30 24.60 -4.53
N PHE A 194 -13.35 24.65 -3.20
CA PHE A 194 -14.47 24.16 -2.41
C PHE A 194 -15.72 25.03 -2.61
N THR A 195 -16.48 24.74 -3.67
CA THR A 195 -17.83 25.30 -3.92
C THR A 195 -18.86 24.19 -4.06
N ASP A 196 -18.43 22.93 -3.91
CA ASP A 196 -19.19 21.73 -4.22
C ASP A 196 -19.88 21.17 -2.96
N THR A 197 -21.12 20.69 -3.10
CA THR A 197 -21.90 20.05 -2.04
C THR A 197 -21.54 18.57 -1.84
N LYS A 198 -20.67 18.00 -2.68
CA LYS A 198 -20.19 16.61 -2.59
C LYS A 198 -19.80 16.13 -1.18
N PRO A 199 -19.04 16.90 -0.38
CA PRO A 199 -18.68 16.48 0.97
C PRO A 199 -19.90 16.33 1.90
N PHE A 200 -21.06 16.86 1.52
CA PHE A 200 -22.33 16.69 2.23
C PHE A 200 -23.32 15.80 1.45
N GLY A 201 -22.84 15.00 0.50
CA GLY A 201 -23.63 14.05 -0.28
C GLY A 201 -24.47 14.69 -1.40
N ASP A 202 -23.94 15.75 -2.03
CA ASP A 202 -24.55 16.44 -3.18
C ASP A 202 -25.92 17.05 -2.94
N ALA A 203 -26.27 17.29 -1.68
CA ALA A 203 -27.55 17.85 -1.35
C ALA A 203 -27.48 19.39 -1.30
N SER A 204 -28.39 20.02 -2.04
CA SER A 204 -28.58 21.46 -2.03
C SER A 204 -29.55 21.85 -0.92
N GLY A 205 -29.11 22.74 -0.03
CA GLY A 205 -29.98 23.30 1.02
C GLY A 205 -29.98 22.50 2.32
N GLY A 206 -29.14 22.95 3.25
CA GLY A 206 -29.18 22.60 4.67
C GLY A 206 -28.61 23.77 5.47
N ASN A 207 -29.19 24.08 6.63
CA ASN A 207 -28.54 25.01 7.55
C ASN A 207 -27.31 24.30 8.18
N ARG A 208 -26.37 25.09 8.72
CA ARG A 208 -25.14 24.54 9.31
C ARG A 208 -25.42 23.44 10.34
N GLN A 209 -26.46 23.61 11.17
CA GLN A 209 -26.81 22.64 12.19
C GLN A 209 -27.15 21.29 11.55
N THR A 210 -28.00 21.28 10.53
CA THR A 210 -28.35 20.07 9.80
C THR A 210 -27.14 19.42 9.14
N LEU A 211 -26.26 20.22 8.50
CA LEU A 211 -25.07 19.73 7.80
C LEU A 211 -24.01 19.17 8.76
N CYS A 212 -23.91 19.71 9.98
CA CYS A 212 -22.87 19.41 10.95
C CYS A 212 -23.32 18.48 12.09
N GLU A 213 -24.45 17.82 11.91
CA GLU A 213 -24.88 16.72 12.74
C GLU A 213 -24.26 15.41 12.27
N SER A 214 -23.89 14.56 13.22
CA SER A 214 -23.47 13.18 12.93
C SER A 214 -24.62 12.39 12.31
N GLY A 215 -24.34 11.62 11.27
CA GLY A 215 -25.31 10.77 10.58
C GLY A 215 -24.72 10.21 9.29
N THR A 216 -25.47 9.33 8.62
CA THR A 216 -25.02 8.64 7.38
C THR A 216 -25.82 9.04 6.14
N GLY A 217 -26.75 10.00 6.27
CA GLY A 217 -27.60 10.47 5.19
C GLY A 217 -27.01 11.63 4.38
N LYS A 218 -27.71 11.99 3.29
CA LYS A 218 -27.46 13.25 2.56
C LYS A 218 -27.66 14.44 3.50
N ASN A 219 -27.00 15.57 3.24
CA ASN A 219 -26.98 16.75 4.12
C ASN A 219 -26.35 16.49 5.50
N LYS A 220 -25.36 15.60 5.59
CA LYS A 220 -24.60 15.33 6.84
C LYS A 220 -23.11 15.35 6.58
N ALA A 221 -22.33 15.70 7.60
CA ALA A 221 -20.88 15.60 7.57
C ALA A 221 -20.47 14.13 7.76
N THR A 222 -20.12 13.46 6.67
CA THR A 222 -19.75 12.03 6.66
C THR A 222 -18.27 11.77 6.40
N ASN A 223 -17.50 12.81 6.07
CA ASN A 223 -16.07 12.75 5.74
C ASN A 223 -15.27 13.83 6.47
N ALA A 224 -13.94 13.68 6.48
CA ALA A 224 -13.04 14.57 7.20
C ALA A 224 -13.12 16.03 6.73
N LEU A 225 -13.30 16.27 5.43
CA LEU A 225 -13.38 17.62 4.88
C LEU A 225 -14.68 18.33 5.31
N ALA A 226 -15.82 17.63 5.30
CA ALA A 226 -17.09 18.17 5.79
C ALA A 226 -17.03 18.52 7.28
N TRP A 227 -16.40 17.67 8.09
CA TRP A 227 -16.17 17.96 9.51
C TRP A 227 -15.25 19.18 9.72
N LEU A 228 -14.19 19.33 8.91
CA LEU A 228 -13.33 20.51 8.96
C LEU A 228 -14.12 21.79 8.68
N VAL A 229 -15.02 21.78 7.69
CA VAL A 229 -15.93 22.90 7.41
C VAL A 229 -16.83 23.16 8.63
N CYS A 230 -17.38 22.13 9.24
CA CYS A 230 -18.26 22.24 10.41
C CYS A 230 -17.60 22.83 11.66
N ILE A 231 -16.28 22.69 11.82
CA ILE A 231 -15.55 23.26 12.96
C ILE A 231 -14.88 24.60 12.65
N CYS A 232 -14.55 24.89 11.38
CA CYS A 232 -13.75 26.06 11.00
C CYS A 232 -14.52 27.13 10.22
N ALA A 233 -15.59 26.78 9.50
CA ALA A 233 -16.29 27.77 8.70
C ALA A 233 -17.00 28.78 9.61
N TYR A 234 -16.93 30.06 9.25
CA TYR A 234 -17.65 31.12 9.96
C TYR A 234 -19.13 31.13 9.56
N SER A 235 -20.04 31.21 10.55
CA SER A 235 -21.47 31.40 10.30
C SER A 235 -21.79 32.89 10.27
N PHE A 236 -22.28 33.39 9.14
CA PHE A 236 -22.87 34.72 9.07
C PHE A 236 -24.27 34.70 9.70
N SER A 237 -24.36 34.81 11.03
CA SER A 237 -25.64 35.23 11.62
C SER A 237 -25.83 36.72 11.34
N SER A 238 -27.07 37.11 11.00
CA SER A 238 -27.50 38.51 10.79
C SER A 238 -27.50 39.35 12.07
N SER A 239 -26.71 38.97 13.08
CA SER A 239 -26.55 39.72 14.32
C SER A 239 -25.75 41.02 14.09
N ARG A 240 -26.01 42.05 14.92
CA ARG A 240 -25.34 43.36 14.86
C ARG A 240 -23.80 43.24 14.87
N ALA A 241 -23.26 42.24 15.58
CA ALA A 241 -21.82 41.94 15.61
C ALA A 241 -21.27 41.56 14.21
N GLY A 242 -22.05 40.85 13.40
CA GLY A 242 -21.67 40.51 12.01
C GLY A 242 -21.62 41.72 11.06
N ARG A 243 -22.33 42.81 11.38
CA ARG A 243 -22.28 44.07 10.61
C ARG A 243 -21.05 44.92 10.94
N GLU A 244 -20.65 44.99 12.21
CA GLU A 244 -19.44 45.71 12.61
C GLU A 244 -18.16 45.07 12.06
N ASN A 245 -18.04 43.74 12.10
CA ASN A 245 -16.88 43.07 11.51
C ASN A 245 -16.83 43.22 9.98
N ARG A 246 -17.99 43.25 9.31
CA ARG A 246 -18.07 43.57 7.87
C ARG A 246 -17.59 44.99 7.57
N LEU A 247 -17.90 45.95 8.43
CA LEU A 247 -17.42 47.34 8.30
C LEU A 247 -15.91 47.44 8.55
N LYS A 248 -15.37 46.68 9.51
CA LYS A 248 -13.92 46.61 9.79
C LYS A 248 -13.14 46.00 8.63
N GLU A 249 -13.58 44.87 8.08
CA GLU A 249 -12.91 44.23 6.93
C GLU A 249 -13.08 45.04 5.63
N ARG A 250 -14.23 45.70 5.43
CA ARG A 250 -14.41 46.65 4.31
C ARG A 250 -13.60 47.95 4.47
N ARG A 251 -13.28 48.38 5.69
CA ARG A 251 -12.37 49.51 5.96
C ARG A 251 -10.93 49.11 5.68
N LYS A 252 -10.46 47.98 6.21
CA LYS A 252 -9.11 47.44 5.92
C LYS A 252 -8.89 47.25 4.42
N GLY A 253 -9.88 46.74 3.69
CA GLY A 253 -9.81 46.60 2.23
C GLY A 253 -9.79 47.93 1.47
N ARG A 254 -10.42 49.00 2.00
CA ARG A 254 -10.38 50.35 1.41
C ARG A 254 -9.09 51.11 1.74
N GLU A 255 -8.53 50.93 2.93
CA GLU A 255 -7.23 51.49 3.33
C GLU A 255 -6.08 50.86 2.53
N ARG A 256 -6.11 49.54 2.31
CA ARG A 256 -5.14 48.88 1.41
C ARG A 256 -5.22 49.41 -0.02
N LYS A 257 -6.43 49.61 -0.57
CA LYS A 257 -6.60 50.23 -1.91
C LYS A 257 -6.16 51.69 -1.97
N ARG A 258 -6.30 52.45 -0.87
CA ARG A 258 -5.86 53.85 -0.79
C ARG A 258 -4.34 53.97 -0.72
N CYS A 259 -3.64 53.00 -0.11
CA CYS A 259 -2.17 52.94 -0.15
C CYS A 259 -1.62 52.58 -1.54
N ASP A 260 -2.34 51.78 -2.34
CA ASP A 260 -1.93 51.41 -3.70
C ASP A 260 -2.07 52.55 -4.73
N THR A 261 -3.01 53.49 -4.52
CA THR A 261 -3.28 54.57 -5.49
C THR A 261 -2.40 55.80 -5.32
N THR A 262 -1.66 55.94 -4.21
CA THR A 262 -0.79 57.10 -3.95
C THR A 262 0.67 56.87 -4.39
N GLY A 263 0.97 55.70 -4.98
CA GLY A 263 2.31 55.34 -5.46
C GLY A 263 2.51 55.44 -6.98
N ARG A 264 1.61 56.10 -7.72
CA ARG A 264 1.73 56.22 -9.18
C ARG A 264 1.32 57.61 -9.68
N SER A 265 2.18 58.58 -9.45
CA SER A 265 2.29 59.81 -10.24
C SER A 265 3.69 60.37 -10.02
N GLU A 266 4.45 60.36 -11.12
CA GLU A 266 5.69 61.09 -11.47
C GLU A 266 6.59 61.66 -10.35
#